data_AF-A0A1V4RZS4-F1
#
_entry.id   AF-A0A1V4RZS4-F1
#
_cell.length_a   1.000
_cell.length_b   1.000
_cell.length_c   1.000
_cell.angle_alpha   90.00
_cell.angle_beta   90.00
_cell.angle_gamma   90.00
#
_symmetry.space_group_name_H-M   'P 1'
#
loop_
_entity.id
_entity.type
_entity.pdbx_description
1 polymer ?
#
loop_
_entity_poly.entity_id
_entity_poly.type
_entity_poly.pdbx_seq_one_letter_code
_entity_poly.pdbx_strand_id
1 'polypeptide(L)'
;MLLKNLFKYWTYQVFSPGTVLREKYEAFKSLLAHDKCAHEVMAELEEIYYNRIRVDFQVIAKKYDRLAESVSGIIEDLSRMCPSRYLNLKDYFKKFDFYIRFMLAPPEYNFSPPFTIQLDEIPPDGRSLVGGKALQLSVIKRDLELRK
;
A
#
# COMPACT_ATOMS: atom_id res chain seq x y z
N MET A 1 -9.97 -6.52 30.08
CA MET A 1 -9.20 -5.35 29.61
C MET A 1 -10.08 -4.18 29.10
N LEU A 2 -11.25 -4.43 28.51
CA LEU A 2 -12.19 -3.37 28.06
C LEU A 2 -12.80 -2.51 29.19
N LEU A 3 -13.19 -3.10 30.32
CA LEU A 3 -13.85 -2.40 31.43
C LEU A 3 -12.96 -1.32 32.09
N LYS A 4 -11.64 -1.54 32.19
CA LYS A 4 -10.73 -0.55 32.78
C LYS A 4 -10.59 0.71 31.90
N ASN A 5 -10.69 0.56 30.58
CA ASN A 5 -10.66 1.70 29.65
C ASN A 5 -11.99 2.48 29.66
N LEU A 6 -13.12 1.79 29.81
CA LEU A 6 -14.45 2.40 29.98
C LEU A 6 -14.55 3.21 31.27
N PHE A 7 -14.08 2.67 32.40
CA PHE A 7 -14.06 3.40 33.67
C PHE A 7 -13.13 4.60 33.62
N LYS A 8 -11.93 4.48 33.02
CA LYS A 8 -11.01 5.62 32.87
C LYS A 8 -11.60 6.75 32.03
N TYR A 9 -12.32 6.42 30.95
CA TYR A 9 -12.98 7.41 30.09
C TYR A 9 -14.16 8.10 30.81
N TRP A 10 -14.97 7.34 31.55
CA TRP A 10 -16.06 7.90 32.36
C TRP A 10 -15.57 8.76 33.53
N THR A 11 -14.51 8.35 34.23
CA THR A 11 -13.97 9.14 35.34
C THR A 11 -13.25 10.40 34.84
N TYR A 12 -12.51 10.37 33.73
CA TYR A 12 -11.86 11.58 33.22
C TYR A 12 -12.83 12.66 32.73
N GLN A 13 -13.98 12.25 32.15
CA GLN A 13 -15.00 13.19 31.70
C GLN A 13 -15.68 13.94 32.86
N VAL A 14 -15.67 13.36 34.06
CA VAL A 14 -16.26 13.96 35.28
C VAL A 14 -15.23 14.79 36.07
N PHE A 15 -13.94 14.43 36.04
CA PHE A 15 -12.94 15.02 36.93
C PHE A 15 -11.96 16.04 36.28
N SER A 16 -11.85 16.16 34.95
CA SER A 16 -10.98 17.18 34.28
C SER A 16 -11.40 17.53 32.84
N PRO A 17 -12.50 18.30 32.64
CA PRO A 17 -13.11 18.56 31.33
C PRO A 17 -12.15 19.16 30.28
N GLY A 18 -11.20 20.01 30.72
CA GLY A 18 -10.27 20.69 29.82
C GLY A 18 -9.26 19.77 29.14
N THR A 19 -8.83 18.70 29.82
CA THR A 19 -7.86 17.74 29.28
C THR A 19 -8.49 16.84 28.22
N VAL A 20 -9.67 16.30 28.51
CA VAL A 20 -10.45 15.48 27.56
C VAL A 20 -10.84 16.28 26.32
N LEU A 21 -11.21 17.55 26.47
CA LEU A 21 -11.54 18.41 25.34
C LEU A 21 -10.30 18.69 24.47
N ARG A 22 -9.14 18.94 25.10
CA ARG A 22 -7.88 19.13 24.38
C ARG A 22 -7.46 17.89 23.60
N GLU A 23 -7.54 16.71 24.20
CA GLU A 23 -7.22 15.44 23.51
C GLU A 23 -8.13 15.21 22.30
N LYS A 24 -9.44 15.47 22.44
CA LYS A 24 -10.38 15.38 21.32
C LYS A 24 -10.07 16.39 20.23
N TYR A 25 -9.71 17.62 20.60
CA TYR A 25 -9.34 18.66 19.65
C TYR A 25 -8.06 18.32 18.88
N GLU A 26 -7.03 17.81 19.56
CA GLU A 26 -5.80 17.35 18.90
C GLU A 26 -6.06 16.18 17.96
N ALA A 27 -6.86 15.20 18.39
CA ALA A 27 -7.28 14.09 17.52
C ALA A 27 -8.08 14.60 16.31
N PHE A 28 -8.94 15.60 16.47
CA PHE A 28 -9.68 16.21 15.36
C PHE A 28 -8.76 16.92 14.36
N LYS A 29 -7.78 17.70 14.84
CA LYS A 29 -6.77 18.32 13.95
C LYS A 29 -5.97 17.28 13.18
N SER A 30 -5.53 16.22 13.87
CA SER A 30 -4.83 15.09 13.25
C SER A 30 -5.71 14.41 12.20
N LEU A 31 -6.99 14.19 12.50
CA LEU A 31 -7.96 13.63 11.55
C LEU A 31 -8.06 14.48 10.28
N LEU A 32 -8.17 15.80 10.40
CA LEU A 32 -8.24 16.69 9.24
C LEU A 32 -6.96 16.67 8.40
N ALA A 33 -5.79 16.50 9.02
CA ALA A 33 -4.53 16.35 8.30
C ALA A 33 -4.48 15.03 7.51
N HIS A 34 -4.92 13.93 8.12
CA HIS A 34 -5.03 12.64 7.44
C HIS A 34 -6.08 12.66 6.32
N ASP A 35 -7.23 13.29 6.53
CA ASP A 35 -8.30 13.47 5.54
C ASP A 35 -7.82 14.24 4.31
N LYS A 36 -7.12 15.37 4.53
CA LYS A 36 -6.49 16.12 3.44
C LYS A 36 -5.49 15.26 2.66
N CYS A 37 -4.61 14.53 3.35
CA CYS A 37 -3.63 13.65 2.69
C CYS A 37 -4.32 12.54 1.88
N ALA A 38 -5.38 11.93 2.40
CA ALA A 38 -6.15 10.92 1.69
C ALA A 38 -6.75 11.48 0.40
N HIS A 39 -7.36 12.68 0.45
CA HIS A 39 -7.92 13.35 -0.72
C HIS A 39 -6.86 13.72 -1.76
N GLU A 40 -5.70 14.22 -1.34
CA GLU A 40 -4.59 14.52 -2.25
C GLU A 40 -4.11 13.26 -2.98
N VAL A 41 -3.90 12.16 -2.25
CA VAL A 41 -3.46 10.89 -2.85
C VAL A 41 -4.53 10.28 -3.76
N MET A 42 -5.82 10.40 -3.40
CA MET A 42 -6.93 9.98 -4.28
C MET A 42 -6.92 10.77 -5.59
N ALA A 43 -6.79 12.10 -5.53
CA ALA A 43 -6.73 12.93 -6.73
C ALA A 43 -5.54 12.57 -7.63
N GLU A 44 -4.38 12.28 -7.05
CA GLU A 44 -3.21 11.83 -7.81
C GLU A 44 -3.43 10.46 -8.49
N LEU A 45 -4.12 9.53 -7.84
CA LEU A 45 -4.48 8.23 -8.42
C LEU A 45 -5.52 8.38 -9.54
N GLU A 46 -6.52 9.25 -9.35
CA GLU A 46 -7.53 9.59 -10.35
C GLU A 46 -6.89 10.25 -11.58
N GLU A 47 -5.96 11.17 -11.39
CA GLU A 47 -5.23 11.83 -12.48
C GLU A 47 -4.50 10.79 -13.35
N ILE A 48 -3.78 9.86 -12.72
CA ILE A 48 -3.11 8.76 -13.44
C ILE A 48 -4.12 7.94 -14.25
N TYR A 49 -5.26 7.60 -13.65
CA TYR A 49 -6.28 6.78 -14.28
C TYR A 49 -6.97 7.48 -15.47
N TYR A 50 -7.44 8.71 -15.28
CA TYR A 50 -8.21 9.45 -16.29
C TYR A 50 -7.33 10.00 -17.41
N ASN A 51 -6.12 10.50 -17.10
CA ASN A 51 -5.19 11.02 -18.10
C ASN A 51 -4.34 9.93 -18.75
N ARG A 52 -4.53 8.65 -18.37
CA ARG A 52 -3.80 7.49 -18.90
C ARG A 52 -2.28 7.65 -18.81
N ILE A 53 -1.81 8.24 -17.71
CA ILE A 53 -0.39 8.50 -17.47
C ILE A 53 0.33 7.16 -17.32
N ARG A 54 1.40 6.95 -18.11
CA ARG A 54 2.23 5.75 -17.99
C ARG A 54 3.14 5.88 -16.77
N VAL A 55 2.90 5.05 -15.77
CA VAL A 55 3.71 4.97 -14.55
C VAL A 55 4.13 3.53 -14.31
N ASP A 56 5.23 3.35 -13.58
CA ASP A 56 5.61 2.04 -13.06
C ASP A 56 4.58 1.58 -12.03
N PHE A 57 4.31 0.28 -11.96
CA PHE A 57 3.32 -0.29 -11.05
C PHE A 57 3.67 -0.03 -9.56
N GLN A 58 4.96 0.06 -9.23
CA GLN A 58 5.42 0.46 -7.89
C GLN A 58 5.00 1.88 -7.51
N VAL A 59 4.79 2.77 -8.47
CA VAL A 59 4.24 4.12 -8.19
C VAL A 59 2.82 3.98 -7.64
N ILE A 60 1.99 3.16 -8.27
CA ILE A 60 0.61 2.90 -7.81
C ILE A 60 0.62 2.26 -6.43
N ALA A 61 1.47 1.26 -6.20
CA ALA A 61 1.59 0.60 -4.90
C ALA A 61 1.96 1.59 -3.79
N LYS A 62 2.96 2.45 -4.00
CA LYS A 62 3.36 3.47 -3.02
C LYS A 62 2.29 4.53 -2.77
N LYS A 63 1.57 4.96 -3.81
CA LYS A 63 0.44 5.89 -3.65
C LYS A 63 -0.64 5.22 -2.80
N TYR A 64 -0.94 3.96 -3.07
CA TYR A 64 -1.89 3.20 -2.27
C TYR A 64 -1.46 3.05 -0.81
N ASP A 65 -0.17 2.77 -0.53
CA ASP A 65 0.34 2.70 0.85
C ASP A 65 0.08 4.01 1.61
N ARG A 66 0.37 5.16 1.00
CA ARG A 66 0.08 6.49 1.59
C ARG A 66 -1.41 6.73 1.82
N LEU A 67 -2.26 6.26 0.92
CA LEU A 67 -3.72 6.33 1.09
C LEU A 67 -4.17 5.47 2.26
N ALA A 68 -3.70 4.23 2.33
CA ALA A 68 -4.02 3.29 3.40
C ALA A 68 -3.57 3.80 4.77
N GLU A 69 -2.36 4.35 4.87
CA GLU A 69 -1.86 5.02 6.08
C GLU A 69 -2.75 6.19 6.50
N SER A 70 -3.13 7.05 5.55
CA SER A 70 -3.98 8.21 5.83
C SER A 70 -5.37 7.78 6.33
N VAL A 71 -6.01 6.83 5.65
CA VAL A 71 -7.32 6.29 6.07
C VAL A 71 -7.23 5.60 7.42
N SER A 72 -6.17 4.82 7.69
CA SER A 72 -5.95 4.22 9.00
C SER A 72 -5.80 5.28 10.10
N GLY A 73 -5.07 6.36 9.82
CA GLY A 73 -4.94 7.52 10.72
C GLY A 73 -6.28 8.16 11.07
N ILE A 74 -7.16 8.36 10.08
CA ILE A 74 -8.55 8.85 10.31
C ILE A 74 -9.31 7.93 11.26
N ILE A 75 -9.22 6.60 11.06
CA ILE A 75 -9.92 5.61 11.89
C ILE A 75 -9.39 5.62 13.33
N GLU A 76 -8.08 5.75 13.49
CA GLU A 76 -7.44 5.86 14.80
C GLU A 76 -7.87 7.13 15.54
N ASP A 77 -7.87 8.28 14.86
CA ASP A 77 -8.29 9.56 15.44
C ASP A 77 -9.78 9.57 15.79
N LEU A 78 -10.65 8.97 14.95
CA LEU A 78 -12.06 8.74 15.27
C LEU A 78 -12.22 7.86 16.52
N SER A 79 -11.42 6.81 16.64
CA SER A 79 -11.44 5.89 17.79
C SER A 79 -10.96 6.58 19.07
N ARG A 80 -10.00 7.52 18.98
CA ARG A 80 -9.56 8.35 20.10
C ARG A 80 -10.64 9.32 20.55
N MET A 81 -11.35 9.95 19.61
CA MET A 81 -12.42 10.91 19.92
C MET A 81 -13.70 10.24 20.44
N CYS A 82 -14.07 9.10 19.85
CA CYS A 82 -15.35 8.42 20.04
C CYS A 82 -15.18 6.88 20.03
N PRO A 83 -14.61 6.29 21.10
CA PRO A 83 -14.16 4.89 21.10
C PRO A 83 -15.26 3.85 20.89
N SER A 84 -16.52 4.15 21.24
CA SER A 84 -17.64 3.20 21.14
C SER A 84 -18.46 3.31 19.86
N ARG A 85 -18.29 4.38 19.06
CA ARG A 85 -19.23 4.71 17.97
C ARG A 85 -18.87 4.05 16.64
N TYR A 86 -17.60 3.78 16.39
CA TYR A 86 -17.09 3.37 15.07
C TYR A 86 -16.29 2.06 15.10
N LEU A 87 -16.66 1.12 15.99
CA LEU A 87 -15.90 -0.11 16.25
C LEU A 87 -15.64 -0.94 14.97
N ASN A 88 -16.61 -1.00 14.07
CA ASN A 88 -16.53 -1.84 12.86
C ASN A 88 -15.67 -1.20 11.75
N LEU A 89 -15.37 0.10 11.83
CA LEU A 89 -14.72 0.83 10.73
C LEU A 89 -13.31 0.27 10.44
N LYS A 90 -12.61 -0.14 11.50
CA LYS A 90 -11.30 -0.79 11.40
C LYS A 90 -11.37 -2.13 10.65
N ASP A 91 -12.44 -2.90 10.87
CA ASP A 91 -12.60 -4.21 10.24
C ASP A 91 -12.94 -4.06 8.75
N TYR A 92 -13.79 -3.10 8.40
CA TYR A 92 -14.05 -2.77 6.99
C TYR A 92 -12.79 -2.27 6.29
N PHE A 93 -12.02 -1.38 6.92
CA PHE A 93 -10.74 -0.92 6.36
C PHE A 93 -9.80 -2.08 6.08
N LYS A 94 -9.57 -2.97 7.05
CA LYS A 94 -8.71 -4.16 6.86
C LYS A 94 -9.19 -5.04 5.71
N LYS A 95 -10.51 -5.21 5.57
CA LYS A 95 -11.07 -6.00 4.47
C LYS A 95 -10.72 -5.39 3.11
N PHE A 96 -10.90 -4.08 2.94
CA PHE A 96 -10.54 -3.40 1.69
C PHE A 96 -9.03 -3.37 1.46
N ASP A 97 -8.26 -3.09 2.51
CA ASP A 97 -6.79 -3.07 2.45
C ASP A 97 -6.23 -4.42 1.99
N PHE A 98 -6.76 -5.52 2.51
CA PHE A 98 -6.40 -6.85 2.06
C PHE A 98 -6.66 -7.07 0.56
N TYR A 99 -7.86 -6.75 0.06
CA TYR A 99 -8.19 -6.97 -1.35
C TYR A 99 -7.33 -6.13 -2.29
N ILE A 100 -7.09 -4.87 -1.95
CA ILE A 100 -6.31 -3.98 -2.80
C ILE A 100 -4.84 -4.41 -2.79
N ARG A 101 -4.27 -4.75 -1.62
CA ARG A 101 -2.91 -5.29 -1.54
C ARG A 101 -2.75 -6.59 -2.30
N PHE A 102 -3.77 -7.44 -2.31
CA PHE A 102 -3.77 -8.65 -3.12
C PHE A 102 -3.72 -8.33 -4.63
N MET A 103 -4.47 -7.33 -5.09
CA MET A 103 -4.41 -6.87 -6.48
C MET A 103 -3.09 -6.19 -6.84
N LEU A 104 -2.42 -5.58 -5.87
CA LEU A 104 -1.13 -4.90 -6.03
C LEU A 104 0.08 -5.82 -5.80
N ALA A 105 -0.13 -7.10 -5.46
CA ALA A 105 0.96 -8.03 -5.22
C ALA A 105 1.76 -8.25 -6.52
N PRO A 106 3.11 -8.29 -6.44
CA PRO A 106 3.92 -8.62 -7.59
C PRO A 106 3.62 -10.05 -8.07
N PRO A 107 3.81 -10.35 -9.36
CA PRO A 107 3.63 -11.71 -9.88
C PRO A 107 4.58 -12.67 -9.18
N GLU A 108 4.16 -13.94 -9.07
CA GLU A 108 5.02 -14.99 -8.55
C GLU A 108 6.25 -15.16 -9.45
N TYR A 109 7.43 -15.07 -8.85
CA TYR A 109 8.69 -15.35 -9.52
C TYR A 109 9.09 -16.80 -9.24
N ASN A 110 9.42 -17.52 -10.29
CA ASN A 110 10.01 -18.83 -10.14
C ASN A 110 11.50 -18.70 -9.82
N PHE A 111 11.89 -19.08 -8.60
CA PHE A 111 13.28 -19.13 -8.14
C PHE A 111 13.89 -20.54 -8.26
N SER A 112 13.25 -21.44 -9.02
CA SER A 112 13.82 -22.75 -9.29
C SER A 112 15.08 -22.65 -10.15
N PRO A 113 16.02 -23.61 -10.04
CA PRO A 113 17.09 -23.78 -11.01
C PRO A 113 16.56 -23.84 -12.45
N PRO A 114 17.36 -23.47 -13.46
CA PRO A 114 18.78 -23.14 -13.38
C PRO A 114 19.07 -21.66 -13.03
N PHE A 115 20.01 -21.40 -12.11
CA PHE A 115 20.44 -20.03 -11.75
C PHE A 115 21.33 -19.37 -12.79
N THR A 116 21.91 -20.17 -13.68
CA THR A 116 22.75 -19.72 -14.79
C THR A 116 22.34 -20.49 -16.04
N ILE A 117 22.23 -19.80 -17.16
CA ILE A 117 21.97 -20.41 -18.47
C ILE A 117 23.00 -19.86 -19.46
N GLN A 118 23.57 -20.74 -20.29
CA GLN A 118 24.48 -20.28 -21.33
C GLN A 118 23.69 -19.56 -22.42
N LEU A 119 24.29 -18.54 -23.05
CA LEU A 119 23.67 -17.80 -24.16
C LEU A 119 23.18 -18.71 -25.29
N ASP A 120 23.87 -19.83 -25.52
CA ASP A 120 23.55 -20.81 -26.58
C ASP A 120 22.33 -21.69 -26.24
N GLU A 121 21.99 -21.78 -24.95
CA GLU A 121 20.91 -22.61 -24.41
C GLU A 121 19.62 -21.81 -24.20
N ILE A 122 19.64 -20.49 -24.47
CA ILE A 122 18.47 -19.63 -24.29
C ILE A 122 17.44 -19.92 -25.38
N PRO A 123 16.24 -20.41 -25.01
CA PRO A 123 15.22 -20.71 -26.00
C PRO A 123 14.65 -19.40 -26.60
N PRO A 124 14.10 -19.43 -27.84
CA PRO A 124 13.59 -18.23 -28.53
C PRO A 124 12.48 -17.49 -27.75
N ASP A 125 11.70 -18.23 -26.96
CA ASP A 125 10.63 -17.74 -26.09
C ASP A 125 11.10 -17.51 -24.63
N GLY A 126 12.41 -17.61 -24.36
CA GLY A 126 13.03 -17.49 -23.04
C GLY A 126 13.01 -16.10 -22.41
N ARG A 127 12.20 -15.15 -22.90
CA ARG A 127 12.14 -13.77 -22.36
C ARG A 127 11.78 -13.76 -20.87
N SER A 128 10.90 -14.65 -20.43
CA SER A 128 10.53 -14.80 -19.02
C SER A 128 11.68 -15.33 -18.15
N LEU A 129 12.59 -16.12 -18.73
CA LEU A 129 13.70 -16.76 -18.04
C LEU A 129 14.92 -15.84 -17.91
N VAL A 130 15.28 -15.11 -18.96
CA VAL A 130 16.54 -14.34 -19.02
C VAL A 130 16.34 -12.83 -19.18
N GLY A 131 15.10 -12.39 -19.36
CA GLY A 131 14.76 -11.00 -19.69
C GLY A 131 15.09 -10.63 -21.14
N GLY A 132 14.73 -9.41 -21.54
CA GLY A 132 14.88 -8.97 -22.92
C GLY A 132 16.34 -8.85 -23.39
N LYS A 133 17.24 -8.40 -22.51
CA LYS A 133 18.64 -8.12 -22.89
C LYS A 133 19.42 -9.38 -23.24
N ALA A 134 19.41 -10.38 -22.35
CA ALA A 134 20.10 -11.64 -22.58
C ALA A 134 19.49 -12.43 -23.74
N LEU A 135 18.17 -12.38 -23.92
CA LEU A 135 17.50 -12.96 -25.08
C LEU A 135 18.02 -12.33 -26.38
N GLN A 136 18.06 -10.99 -26.46
CA GLN A 136 18.55 -10.29 -27.65
C GLN A 136 20.01 -10.65 -27.96
N LEU A 137 20.86 -10.75 -26.93
CA LEU A 137 22.25 -11.19 -27.08
C LEU A 137 22.35 -12.62 -27.62
N SER A 138 21.48 -13.52 -27.17
CA SER A 138 21.47 -14.91 -27.68
C SER A 138 21.07 -15.01 -29.15
N VAL A 139 20.18 -14.12 -29.61
CA VAL A 139 19.75 -14.03 -31.01
C VAL A 139 20.88 -13.48 -31.86
N ILE A 140 21.47 -12.36 -31.45
CA ILE A 140 22.62 -11.75 -32.14
C ILE A 140 23.79 -12.74 -32.27
N LYS A 141 24.08 -13.50 -31.21
CA LYS A 141 25.14 -14.51 -31.22
C LYS A 141 24.87 -15.61 -32.26
N ARG A 142 23.62 -16.08 -32.35
CA ARG A 142 23.20 -17.07 -33.35
C ARG A 142 23.27 -16.51 -34.76
N ASP A 143 22.75 -15.31 -34.98
CA ASP A 143 22.70 -14.67 -36.29
C ASP A 143 24.09 -14.35 -36.85
N LEU A 144 25.04 -13.99 -35.98
CA LEU A 144 26.42 -13.67 -36.36
C LEU A 144 27.37 -14.87 -36.31
N GLU A 145 26.86 -16.08 -36.03
CA GLU A 145 27.64 -17.32 -35.86
C GLU A 145 28.89 -17.14 -34.96
N LEU A 146 28.77 -16.31 -33.92
CA LEU A 146 29.89 -16.01 -33.03
C LEU A 146 30.23 -17.25 -32.20
N ARG A 147 31.18 -18.06 -32.71
CA ARG A 147 31.81 -19.14 -31.97
C ARG A 147 32.75 -18.55 -30.91
N LYS A 148 32.83 -19.23 -29.77
CA LYS A 148 33.79 -18.91 -28.69
C LYS A 148 35.22 -18.85 -29.23
#